data_AF-A0AAD8IWG2-F1
#
_entry.id   AF-A0AAD8IWG2-F1
#
_cell.length_a   1.000
_cell.length_b   1.000
_cell.length_c   1.000
_cell.angle_alpha   90.00
_cell.angle_beta   90.00
_cell.angle_gamma   90.00
#
_symmetry.space_group_name_H-M   'P 1'
#
loop_
_entity.id
_entity.type
_entity.pdbx_description
1 polymer ?
#
loop_
_entity_poly.entity_id
_entity_poly.type
_entity_poly.pdbx_seq_one_letter_code
_entity_poly.pdbx_strand_id
1 'polypeptide(L)'
;MRASWLHGVCNENPLAPLIRRLGLILYMTSDDNYVLYDHDLESYTLFAMDGRKIPQQIMIEVGKAFKKSLMETETVRDKHINYMSVSQAISIVLDRHPELRQEGIAHKVLQ
;
A
#
# COMPACT_ATOMS: atom_id res chain seq x y z
N MET A 1 3.83 14.40 16.43
CA MET A 1 4.41 14.48 15.07
C MET A 1 3.42 15.21 14.16
N ARG A 2 3.89 15.98 13.18
CA ARG A 2 3.05 16.76 12.24
C ARG A 2 3.24 16.22 10.81
N ALA A 3 2.54 16.78 9.83
CA ALA A 3 2.73 16.44 8.43
C ALA A 3 4.17 16.72 7.97
N SER A 4 4.79 15.72 7.34
CA SER A 4 6.13 15.81 6.74
C SER A 4 6.17 15.29 5.30
N TRP A 5 5.01 15.00 4.71
CA TRP A 5 4.85 14.40 3.39
C TRP A 5 3.92 15.28 2.55
N LEU A 6 4.26 15.43 1.26
CA LEU A 6 3.42 16.13 0.30
C LEU A 6 3.07 15.18 -0.85
N HIS A 7 1.79 14.94 -1.02
CA HIS A 7 1.27 14.15 -2.12
C HIS A 7 1.04 15.02 -3.35
N GLY A 8 1.45 14.53 -4.52
CA GLY A 8 1.14 15.13 -5.82
C GLY A 8 1.84 16.46 -6.00
N VAL A 9 3.17 16.47 -6.00
CA VAL A 9 3.96 17.68 -6.21
C VAL A 9 3.87 18.08 -7.68
N CYS A 10 2.87 18.88 -8.02
CA CYS A 10 2.63 19.38 -9.36
C CYS A 10 2.12 20.83 -9.31
N ASN A 11 1.96 21.46 -10.48
CA ASN A 11 1.46 22.84 -10.58
C ASN A 11 -0.01 22.95 -10.12
N GLU A 12 -0.75 21.86 -10.18
CA GLU A 12 -2.14 21.76 -9.76
C GLU A 12 -2.28 21.58 -8.24
N ASN A 13 -1.18 21.32 -7.53
CA ASN A 13 -1.20 21.22 -6.09
C ASN A 13 -1.48 22.61 -5.47
N PRO A 14 -2.53 22.75 -4.64
CA PRO A 14 -2.88 24.04 -4.05
C PRO A 14 -1.80 24.61 -3.13
N LEU A 15 -0.86 23.78 -2.66
CA LEU A 15 0.28 24.19 -1.84
C LEU A 15 1.50 24.62 -2.66
N ALA A 16 1.52 24.39 -3.97
CA ALA A 16 2.66 24.72 -4.83
C ALA A 16 3.11 26.21 -4.74
N PRO A 17 2.20 27.20 -4.72
CA PRO A 17 2.59 28.61 -4.55
C PRO A 17 3.26 28.89 -3.20
N LEU A 18 2.79 28.24 -2.13
CA LEU A 18 3.34 28.40 -0.78
C LEU A 18 4.72 27.77 -0.66
N ILE A 19 4.90 26.57 -1.20
CA ILE A 19 6.18 25.86 -1.20
C ILE A 19 7.25 26.67 -1.93
N ARG A 20 6.91 27.21 -3.11
CA ARG A 20 7.81 28.09 -3.87
C ARG A 20 8.18 29.35 -3.10
N ARG A 21 7.20 30.00 -2.46
CA ARG A 21 7.42 31.23 -1.70
C ARG A 21 8.28 31.00 -0.45
N LEU A 22 8.13 29.84 0.19
CA LEU A 22 8.87 29.47 1.39
C LEU A 22 10.24 28.84 1.09
N GLY A 23 10.53 28.51 -0.17
CA GLY A 23 11.80 27.90 -0.57
C GLY A 23 12.04 26.54 0.09
N LEU A 24 10.98 25.77 0.36
CA LEU A 24 11.10 24.47 1.03
C LEU A 24 11.84 23.49 0.12
N ILE A 25 12.83 22.79 0.69
CA ILE A 25 13.52 21.70 0.01
C ILE A 25 12.61 20.48 0.03
N LEU A 26 12.26 19.98 -1.16
CA LEU A 26 11.51 18.76 -1.33
C LEU A 26 12.45 17.66 -1.80
N TYR A 27 12.35 16.48 -1.18
CA TYR A 27 13.04 15.28 -1.61
C TYR A 27 12.01 14.37 -2.26
N MET A 28 12.27 13.93 -3.49
CA MET A 28 11.44 12.96 -4.17
C MET A 28 11.69 11.58 -3.56
N THR A 29 10.63 10.94 -3.08
CA THR A 29 10.69 9.63 -2.44
C THR A 29 10.27 8.49 -3.38
N SER A 30 9.71 8.80 -4.54
CA SER A 30 9.30 7.85 -5.59
C SER A 30 9.21 8.54 -6.96
N ASP A 31 9.56 7.84 -8.03
CA ASP A 31 9.60 8.38 -9.41
C ASP A 31 8.22 8.54 -10.07
N ASP A 32 7.14 7.99 -9.50
CA ASP A 32 5.82 8.02 -10.14
C ASP A 32 4.80 8.95 -9.44
N ASN A 33 4.04 9.67 -10.28
CA ASN A 33 2.94 10.59 -9.96
C ASN A 33 1.71 9.92 -9.30
N TYR A 34 1.85 8.77 -8.66
CA TYR A 34 0.76 8.10 -7.96
C TYR A 34 0.74 8.50 -6.49
N VAL A 35 -0.23 9.34 -6.17
CA VAL A 35 -0.61 9.63 -4.80
C VAL A 35 -1.45 8.48 -4.29
N LEU A 36 -0.96 7.92 -3.18
CA LEU A 36 -1.54 6.88 -2.32
C LEU A 36 -1.13 5.46 -2.70
N TYR A 37 -0.39 4.89 -1.76
CA TYR A 37 0.15 3.55 -1.69
C TYR A 37 1.51 3.35 -2.36
N ASP A 38 2.52 3.59 -1.52
CA ASP A 38 3.88 3.08 -1.63
C ASP A 38 3.87 1.54 -1.50
N HIS A 39 3.24 0.88 -2.48
CA HIS A 39 2.91 -0.55 -2.49
C HIS A 39 3.69 -1.37 -3.49
N ASP A 40 4.64 -0.77 -4.20
CA ASP A 40 5.66 -1.59 -4.82
C ASP A 40 6.57 -2.10 -3.71
N LEU A 41 6.18 -3.25 -3.18
CA LEU A 41 7.09 -4.19 -2.51
C LEU A 41 8.33 -4.47 -3.37
N GLU A 42 8.38 -4.03 -4.63
CA GLU A 42 9.55 -4.09 -5.50
C GLU A 42 10.63 -3.05 -5.17
N SER A 43 10.28 -1.90 -4.59
CA SER A 43 11.23 -0.82 -4.26
C SER A 43 11.77 -0.90 -2.83
N TYR A 44 11.06 -1.58 -1.92
CA TYR A 44 11.48 -1.77 -0.54
C TYR A 44 12.21 -3.09 -0.32
N THR A 45 13.10 -3.13 0.68
CA THR A 45 13.61 -4.39 1.20
C THR A 45 12.86 -4.70 2.50
N LEU A 46 12.10 -5.79 2.52
CA LEU A 46 11.50 -6.30 3.75
C LEU A 46 12.48 -7.20 4.50
N PHE A 47 12.41 -7.14 5.82
CA PHE A 47 13.15 -8.00 6.72
C PHE A 47 12.19 -8.83 7.56
N ALA A 48 12.52 -10.10 7.71
CA ALA A 48 11.85 -10.96 8.66
C ALA A 48 12.11 -10.49 10.10
N MET A 49 11.31 -10.97 11.06
CA MET A 49 11.47 -10.66 12.48
C MET A 49 12.83 -11.08 13.05
N ASP A 50 13.52 -12.03 12.42
CA ASP A 50 14.88 -12.44 12.78
C ASP A 50 15.96 -11.55 12.13
N GLY A 51 15.57 -10.46 11.48
CA GLY A 51 16.45 -9.51 10.80
C GLY A 51 16.96 -10.00 9.45
N ARG A 52 16.51 -11.16 8.94
CA ARG A 52 16.93 -11.66 7.62
C ARG A 52 16.16 -10.96 6.51
N LYS A 53 16.86 -10.58 5.46
CA LYS A 53 16.25 -10.02 4.26
C LYS A 53 15.29 -11.05 3.64
N ILE A 54 14.07 -10.61 3.32
CA ILE A 54 13.12 -11.39 2.52
C ILE A 54 13.58 -11.34 1.05
N PRO A 55 13.64 -12.50 0.36
CA PRO A 55 13.91 -12.53 -1.07
C PRO A 55 12.90 -11.70 -1.87
N GLN A 56 13.41 -10.90 -2.81
CA GLN A 56 12.58 -9.99 -3.63
C GLN A 56 11.47 -10.72 -4.40
N GLN A 57 11.73 -11.94 -4.88
CA GLN A 57 10.73 -12.76 -5.57
C GLN A 57 9.49 -13.03 -4.70
N ILE A 58 9.70 -13.32 -3.41
CA ILE A 58 8.61 -13.54 -2.45
C ILE A 58 7.82 -12.24 -2.25
N MET A 59 8.53 -11.10 -2.18
CA MET A 59 7.90 -9.78 -2.04
C MET A 59 7.02 -9.44 -3.24
N ILE A 60 7.49 -9.71 -4.46
CA ILE A 60 6.72 -9.52 -5.70
C ILE A 60 5.46 -10.41 -5.70
N GLU A 61 5.59 -11.68 -5.34
CA GLU A 61 4.46 -12.63 -5.31
C GLU A 61 3.40 -12.23 -4.27
N VAL A 62 3.83 -11.86 -3.06
CA VAL A 62 2.96 -11.34 -2.00
C VAL A 62 2.26 -10.06 -2.46
N GLY A 63 2.97 -9.14 -3.12
CA GLY A 63 2.39 -7.91 -3.67
C GLY A 63 1.31 -8.17 -4.71
N LYS A 64 1.55 -9.11 -5.63
CA LYS A 64 0.56 -9.54 -6.63
C LYS A 64 -0.68 -10.15 -6.00
N ALA A 65 -0.50 -11.05 -5.01
CA ALA A 65 -1.60 -11.67 -4.29
C ALA A 65 -2.42 -10.65 -3.49
N PHE A 66 -1.75 -9.69 -2.85
CA PHE A 66 -2.38 -8.60 -2.12
C PHE A 66 -3.20 -7.69 -3.05
N LYS A 67 -2.62 -7.27 -4.18
CA LYS A 67 -3.32 -6.47 -5.19
C LYS A 67 -4.57 -7.19 -5.72
N LYS A 68 -4.46 -8.49 -6.01
CA LYS A 68 -5.62 -9.31 -6.42
C LYS A 68 -6.69 -9.34 -5.33
N SER A 69 -6.31 -9.50 -4.06
CA SER A 69 -7.24 -9.48 -2.93
C SER A 69 -7.97 -8.15 -2.80
N LEU A 70 -7.28 -7.03 -3.03
CA LEU A 70 -7.89 -5.69 -3.00
C LEU A 70 -8.91 -5.48 -4.13
N MET A 71 -8.62 -5.93 -5.35
CA MET A 71 -9.58 -5.82 -6.47
C MET A 71 -10.87 -6.63 -6.22
N GLU A 72 -10.73 -7.84 -5.66
CA GLU A 72 -11.90 -8.64 -5.27
C GLU A 72 -12.66 -8.01 -4.10
N THR A 73 -11.94 -7.36 -3.16
CA THR A 73 -12.55 -6.65 -2.03
C THR A 73 -13.40 -5.48 -2.51
N GLU A 74 -12.93 -4.72 -3.49
CA GLU A 74 -13.69 -3.66 -4.16
C GLU A 74 -14.94 -4.24 -4.83
N THR A 75 -14.79 -5.31 -5.61
CA THR A 75 -15.91 -6.00 -6.26
C THR A 75 -16.97 -6.50 -5.26
N VAL A 76 -16.55 -7.03 -4.10
CA VAL A 76 -17.47 -7.45 -3.04
C VAL A 76 -18.22 -6.26 -2.49
N ARG A 77 -17.54 -5.13 -2.24
CA ARG A 77 -18.17 -3.93 -1.68
C ARG A 77 -19.14 -3.27 -2.65
N ASP A 78 -18.82 -3.22 -3.93
CA ASP A 78 -19.70 -2.62 -4.96
C ASP A 78 -20.99 -3.41 -5.17
N LYS A 79 -20.95 -4.74 -4.97
CA LYS A 79 -22.12 -5.61 -5.10
C LYS A 79 -23.05 -5.60 -3.88
N HIS A 80 -22.58 -5.11 -2.72
CA HIS A 80 -23.39 -5.08 -1.50
C HIS A 80 -24.08 -3.71 -1.37
N ILE A 81 -25.40 -3.74 -1.22
CA ILE A 81 -26.23 -2.53 -1.06
C ILE A 81 -25.98 -1.88 0.32
N ASN A 82 -25.65 -2.69 1.32
CA ASN A 82 -25.37 -2.21 2.67
C ASN A 82 -23.91 -1.81 2.80
N TYR A 83 -23.68 -0.75 3.58
CA TYR A 83 -22.33 -0.35 3.96
C TYR A 83 -21.59 -1.52 4.63
N MET A 84 -20.39 -1.78 4.14
CA MET A 84 -19.50 -2.83 4.64
C MET A 84 -18.11 -2.24 4.84
N SER A 85 -17.51 -2.56 5.98
CA SER A 85 -16.11 -2.19 6.23
C SER A 85 -15.16 -2.94 5.31
N VAL A 86 -14.00 -2.35 5.04
CA VAL A 86 -12.97 -2.99 4.21
C VAL A 86 -12.51 -4.31 4.84
N SER A 87 -12.39 -4.40 6.17
CA SER A 87 -11.98 -5.62 6.86
C SER A 87 -12.98 -6.77 6.69
N GLN A 88 -14.29 -6.48 6.77
CA GLN A 88 -15.33 -7.48 6.52
C GLN A 88 -15.29 -7.96 5.07
N ALA A 89 -15.14 -7.05 4.11
CA ALA A 89 -15.03 -7.40 2.70
C ALA A 89 -13.79 -8.27 2.42
N ILE A 90 -12.64 -7.93 3.01
CA ILE A 90 -11.42 -8.74 2.93
C ILE A 90 -11.67 -10.14 3.51
N SER A 91 -12.33 -10.26 4.66
CA SER A 91 -12.65 -11.57 5.25
C SER A 91 -13.48 -12.42 4.29
N ILE A 92 -14.51 -11.84 3.66
CA ILE A 92 -15.34 -12.53 2.67
C ILE A 92 -14.51 -12.98 1.47
N VAL A 93 -13.59 -12.14 0.97
CA VAL A 93 -12.69 -12.50 -0.12
C VAL A 93 -11.79 -13.67 0.27
N LEU A 94 -11.18 -13.62 1.46
CA LEU A 94 -10.29 -14.69 1.94
C LEU A 94 -11.03 -16.00 2.24
N ASP A 95 -12.32 -15.95 2.56
CA ASP A 95 -13.17 -17.13 2.70
C ASP A 95 -13.55 -17.74 1.35
N ARG A 96 -13.76 -16.90 0.32
CA ARG A 96 -14.05 -17.34 -1.06
C ARG A 96 -12.83 -17.80 -1.83
N HIS A 97 -11.67 -17.22 -1.50
CA HIS A 97 -10.39 -17.45 -2.16
C HIS A 97 -9.33 -17.88 -1.13
N PRO A 98 -9.39 -19.12 -0.61
CA PRO A 98 -8.41 -19.61 0.34
C PRO A 98 -6.97 -19.55 -0.18
N GLU A 99 -6.76 -19.63 -1.49
CA GLU A 99 -5.46 -19.50 -2.14
C GLU A 99 -4.82 -18.11 -2.01
N LEU A 100 -5.63 -17.08 -1.72
CA LEU A 100 -5.14 -15.73 -1.42
C LEU A 100 -4.74 -15.57 0.04
N ARG A 101 -5.07 -16.54 0.91
CA ARG A 101 -4.62 -16.53 2.30
C ARG A 101 -3.11 -16.73 2.31
N GLN A 102 -2.41 -15.72 2.82
CA GLN A 102 -0.99 -15.78 3.06
C GLN A 102 -0.71 -16.56 4.35
N GLU A 103 -0.94 -17.87 4.32
CA GLU A 103 -0.72 -18.76 5.46
C GLU A 103 0.77 -18.78 5.85
N GLY A 104 1.07 -18.63 7.14
CA GLY A 104 2.43 -18.67 7.67
C GLY A 104 3.21 -17.35 7.74
N ILE A 105 2.57 -16.20 7.44
CA ILE A 105 3.15 -14.84 7.54
C ILE A 105 2.84 -14.14 8.88
N ALA A 106 1.84 -14.62 9.63
CA ALA A 106 1.52 -14.06 10.94
C ALA A 106 2.79 -14.00 11.82
N HIS A 107 3.14 -12.79 12.26
CA HIS A 107 4.26 -12.51 13.16
C HIS A 107 5.68 -12.71 12.59
N LYS A 108 5.88 -12.58 11.27
CA LYS A 108 7.22 -12.74 10.65
C LYS A 108 7.85 -11.49 10.05
N VAL A 109 7.22 -10.32 10.09
CA VAL A 109 7.83 -9.07 9.56
C VAL A 109 8.00 -8.07 10.70
N LEU A 110 9.19 -7.50 10.83
CA LEU A 110 9.50 -6.45 11.82
C LEU A 110 8.95 -5.12 11.28
N GLN A 111 8.08 -4.46 12.07
CA GLN A 111 7.50 -3.15 11.75
C GLN A 111 8.37 -2.00 12.26
#